data_AF-A0A242U797-F1
#
_entry.id   AF-A0A242U797-F1
#
_cell.length_a   1.000
_cell.length_b   1.000
_cell.length_c   1.000
_cell.angle_alpha   90.00
_cell.angle_beta   90.00
_cell.angle_gamma   90.00
#
_symmetry.space_group_name_H-M   'P 1'
#
loop_
_entity.id
_entity.type
_entity.pdbx_description
1 polymer ?
#
loop_
_entity_poly.entity_id
_entity_poly.type
_entity_poly.pdbx_seq_one_letter_code
_entity_poly.pdbx_strand_id
1 'polypeptide(L)'
;MSMCGALLLAGCNKTSQQDQAVSKEQKPTEQKASQKQDSGCLQIMVAMHTINQNSKIEDLNQINEKLKTCVPLLKNEEQLKLIDASTTMYQRFIKQDYTEKTGRAFEAFGYAILEHKQQDLKKVIQSQKKLFAQLSPRDQYLLQHEGQAYIELLYQGEGMFTYRRQPIYLVDVFSKALPVDQKEFLTRMAKDNQNIFYNDGALAISWKELTERALFWEKFIQKYPKSHFINDAKLLFNEYRYFIFFGLDNTPVSDEYAPNTWFDKDALQQIRFLSTQNESSLAKPAQLFLKFIATPIDERNKQFKIDLNDKNGDKKSNYQMTHEQLEQLLKFDSPWNTEVYRDCHMDAVCIDTN
;
A
#
# COMPACT_ATOMS: atom_id res chain seq x y z
N MET A 1 -65.25 -37.68 23.74
CA MET A 1 -65.16 -38.30 22.40
C MET A 1 -63.70 -38.75 22.27
N SER A 2 -63.42 -40.06 22.28
CA SER A 2 -63.45 -40.97 21.11
C SER A 2 -62.42 -40.57 20.04
N MET A 3 -61.54 -41.45 19.55
CA MET A 3 -61.45 -42.92 19.78
C MET A 3 -60.06 -43.49 19.46
N CYS A 4 -59.89 -44.78 19.75
CA CYS A 4 -58.83 -45.76 19.41
C CYS A 4 -58.05 -45.57 18.09
N GLY A 5 -56.90 -46.22 17.86
CA GLY A 5 -56.15 -47.29 18.56
C GLY A 5 -54.84 -47.58 17.78
N ALA A 6 -54.08 -48.67 17.94
CA ALA A 6 -54.16 -49.81 18.85
C ALA A 6 -52.75 -50.44 19.06
N LEU A 7 -52.59 -51.09 20.21
CA LEU A 7 -51.84 -52.35 20.52
C LEU A 7 -51.00 -53.00 19.40
N LEU A 8 -49.82 -53.58 19.69
CA LEU A 8 -49.67 -54.85 20.43
C LEU A 8 -48.32 -55.04 21.17
N LEU A 9 -48.29 -56.03 22.07
CA LEU A 9 -47.22 -56.38 23.02
C LEU A 9 -46.60 -57.77 22.76
N ALA A 10 -45.31 -57.94 23.06
CA ALA A 10 -44.62 -59.13 23.61
C ALA A 10 -43.14 -58.70 23.88
N GLY A 11 -42.42 -58.99 24.96
CA GLY A 11 -42.35 -60.19 25.83
C GLY A 11 -41.07 -60.98 25.48
N CYS A 12 -40.15 -61.42 26.37
CA CYS A 12 -40.06 -61.43 27.84
C CYS A 12 -38.58 -61.69 28.30
N ASN A 13 -38.25 -61.36 29.57
CA ASN A 13 -37.31 -62.07 30.49
C ASN A 13 -35.80 -62.25 30.11
N LYS A 14 -34.81 -62.38 31.02
CA LYS A 14 -34.67 -62.17 32.50
C LYS A 14 -33.16 -62.20 32.88
N THR A 15 -32.81 -61.71 34.09
CA THR A 15 -31.65 -62.03 35.00
C THR A 15 -30.41 -62.80 34.47
N SER A 16 -29.17 -62.53 34.89
CA SER A 16 -28.70 -62.24 36.27
C SER A 16 -27.31 -61.53 36.34
N GLN A 17 -26.96 -61.00 37.52
CA GLN A 17 -25.61 -60.50 37.88
C GLN A 17 -24.80 -61.54 38.69
N GLN A 18 -23.52 -61.21 38.95
CA GLN A 18 -22.49 -61.93 39.73
C GLN A 18 -21.88 -63.17 39.04
N ASP A 19 -20.59 -63.50 39.11
CA ASP A 19 -19.34 -62.85 39.55
C ASP A 19 -18.15 -63.71 39.00
N GLN A 20 -16.85 -63.36 38.95
CA GLN A 20 -16.02 -62.21 39.36
C GLN A 20 -14.65 -62.29 38.63
N ALA A 21 -14.00 -61.19 38.19
CA ALA A 21 -12.51 -61.09 38.03
C ALA A 21 -11.97 -59.72 37.54
N VAL A 22 -11.59 -58.86 38.49
CA VAL A 22 -10.34 -58.04 38.53
C VAL A 22 -9.69 -57.57 37.22
N SER A 23 -9.83 -56.28 36.85
CA SER A 23 -8.70 -55.32 36.68
C SER A 23 -9.02 -54.01 35.92
N LYS A 24 -8.54 -52.90 36.50
CA LYS A 24 -8.14 -51.61 35.88
C LYS A 24 -9.23 -50.68 35.31
N GLU A 25 -9.33 -49.52 35.98
CA GLU A 25 -9.93 -48.29 35.46
C GLU A 25 -9.35 -47.88 34.09
N GLN A 26 -10.23 -47.47 33.19
CA GLN A 26 -9.90 -46.46 32.18
C GLN A 26 -11.02 -45.42 32.14
N LYS A 27 -10.69 -44.18 32.52
CA LYS A 27 -11.51 -42.99 32.20
C LYS A 27 -11.65 -42.87 30.68
N PRO A 28 -12.77 -42.35 30.16
CA PRO A 28 -12.85 -41.94 28.76
C PRO A 28 -11.81 -40.85 28.50
N THR A 29 -10.88 -41.11 27.59
CA THR A 29 -9.84 -40.15 27.22
C THR A 29 -10.48 -39.02 26.43
N GLU A 30 -10.50 -37.80 26.99
CA GLU A 30 -10.71 -36.59 26.20
C GLU A 30 -9.66 -36.55 25.08
N GLN A 31 -10.11 -36.61 23.83
CA GLN A 31 -9.22 -36.41 22.69
C GLN A 31 -8.77 -34.95 22.66
N LYS A 32 -7.58 -34.69 23.21
CA LYS A 32 -6.81 -33.47 22.97
C LYS A 32 -6.46 -33.34 21.48
N ALA A 33 -7.40 -32.81 20.71
CA ALA A 33 -7.20 -32.32 19.35
C ALA A 33 -7.00 -30.80 19.35
N SER A 34 -6.12 -30.31 20.23
CA SER A 34 -5.66 -28.92 20.29
C SER A 34 -4.29 -28.91 20.97
N GLN A 35 -3.32 -28.17 20.38
CA GLN A 35 -1.87 -28.01 20.74
C GLN A 35 -0.82 -28.55 19.74
N LYS A 36 -1.16 -28.85 18.47
CA LYS A 36 -0.14 -29.18 17.43
C LYS A 36 -0.05 -28.23 16.23
N GLN A 37 -0.75 -27.10 16.27
CA GLN A 37 -0.92 -26.21 15.10
C GLN A 37 0.01 -24.98 15.08
N ASP A 38 0.58 -24.55 16.21
CA ASP A 38 1.27 -23.24 16.29
C ASP A 38 2.79 -23.24 16.04
N SER A 39 3.51 -24.36 16.29
CA SER A 39 4.97 -24.29 16.42
C SER A 39 5.71 -23.99 15.09
N GLY A 40 5.14 -24.38 13.95
CA GLY A 40 5.78 -24.22 12.64
C GLY A 40 5.75 -22.78 12.13
N CYS A 41 4.61 -22.10 12.26
CA CYS A 41 4.43 -20.75 11.72
C CYS A 41 5.04 -19.68 12.64
N LEU A 42 5.02 -19.89 13.96
CA LEU A 42 5.70 -19.01 14.92
C LEU A 42 7.22 -18.95 14.68
N GLN A 43 7.83 -20.06 14.25
CA GLN A 43 9.25 -20.11 13.87
C GLN A 43 9.58 -19.29 12.61
N ILE A 44 8.61 -19.01 11.74
CA ILE A 44 8.84 -18.17 10.55
C ILE A 44 9.15 -16.73 10.96
N MET A 45 8.48 -16.17 11.98
CA MET A 45 8.81 -14.82 12.47
C MET A 45 10.27 -14.74 12.94
N VAL A 46 10.73 -15.74 13.70
CA VAL A 46 12.13 -15.81 14.15
C VAL A 46 13.09 -15.86 12.96
N ALA A 47 12.79 -16.68 11.94
CA ALA A 47 13.59 -16.75 10.71
C ALA A 47 13.61 -15.40 9.94
N MET A 48 12.46 -14.72 9.81
CA MET A 48 12.38 -13.40 9.18
C MET A 48 13.25 -12.36 9.91
N HIS A 49 13.33 -12.42 11.25
CA HIS A 49 14.21 -11.54 12.02
C HIS A 49 15.71 -11.78 11.81
N THR A 50 16.14 -12.98 11.41
CA THR A 50 17.57 -13.21 11.12
C THR A 50 18.01 -12.70 9.74
N ILE A 51 17.07 -12.48 8.82
CA ILE A 51 17.37 -11.98 7.47
C ILE A 51 17.87 -10.53 7.51
N ASN A 52 18.98 -10.30 6.81
CA ASN A 52 19.66 -9.01 6.68
C ASN A 52 20.44 -8.95 5.34
N GLN A 53 21.21 -7.88 5.11
CA GLN A 53 21.94 -7.65 3.87
C GLN A 53 23.07 -8.66 3.58
N ASN A 54 23.43 -9.53 4.53
CA ASN A 54 24.37 -10.64 4.34
C ASN A 54 23.67 -11.99 4.00
N SER A 55 22.34 -12.04 4.05
CA SER A 55 21.54 -13.21 3.67
C SER A 55 21.49 -13.40 2.16
N LYS A 56 21.15 -14.61 1.72
CA LYS A 56 21.04 -14.98 0.32
C LYS A 56 19.59 -15.07 -0.15
N ILE A 57 19.41 -15.09 -1.47
CA ILE A 57 18.12 -15.23 -2.15
C ILE A 57 17.41 -16.54 -1.78
N GLU A 58 18.16 -17.62 -1.51
CA GLU A 58 17.62 -18.89 -1.05
C GLU A 58 16.96 -18.79 0.32
N ASP A 59 17.48 -17.94 1.21
CA ASP A 59 16.92 -17.73 2.55
C ASP A 59 15.53 -17.05 2.45
N LEU A 60 15.41 -16.01 1.59
CA LEU A 60 14.13 -15.38 1.27
C LEU A 60 13.15 -16.37 0.64
N ASN A 61 13.59 -17.12 -0.38
CA ASN A 61 12.74 -18.11 -1.05
C ASN A 61 12.22 -19.18 -0.07
N GLN A 62 13.08 -19.68 0.82
CA GLN A 62 12.67 -20.66 1.83
C GLN A 62 11.61 -20.11 2.79
N ILE A 63 11.73 -18.84 3.21
CA ILE A 63 10.72 -18.18 4.04
C ILE A 63 9.43 -17.96 3.26
N ASN A 64 9.50 -17.49 2.02
CA ASN A 64 8.34 -17.17 1.19
C ASN A 64 7.47 -18.40 0.89
N GLU A 65 8.09 -19.55 0.57
CA GLU A 65 7.34 -20.81 0.39
C GLU A 65 6.73 -21.33 1.69
N LYS A 66 7.41 -21.13 2.84
CA LYS A 66 6.82 -21.43 4.15
C LYS A 66 5.63 -20.51 4.45
N LEU A 67 5.72 -19.20 4.18
CA LEU A 67 4.62 -18.25 4.39
C LEU A 67 3.37 -18.66 3.60
N LYS A 68 3.51 -19.03 2.32
CA LYS A 68 2.38 -19.49 1.46
C LYS A 68 1.62 -20.67 2.06
N THR A 69 2.27 -21.54 2.83
CA THR A 69 1.62 -22.69 3.50
C THR A 69 1.12 -22.37 4.91
N CYS A 70 1.77 -21.43 5.62
CA CYS A 70 1.43 -21.07 6.99
C CYS A 70 0.33 -20.02 7.14
N VAL A 71 0.35 -18.95 6.34
CA VAL A 71 -0.60 -17.83 6.45
C VAL A 71 -2.08 -18.28 6.39
N PRO A 72 -2.50 -19.27 5.57
CA PRO A 72 -3.87 -19.79 5.57
C PRO A 72 -4.31 -20.52 6.86
N LEU A 73 -3.39 -20.87 7.75
CA LEU A 73 -3.67 -21.66 8.97
C LEU A 73 -3.85 -20.79 10.23
N LEU A 74 -3.59 -19.48 10.12
CA LEU A 74 -3.49 -18.53 11.22
C LEU A 74 -4.72 -17.62 11.32
N LYS A 75 -4.93 -17.00 12.49
CA LYS A 75 -5.96 -15.96 12.66
C LYS A 75 -5.52 -14.67 11.99
N ASN A 76 -6.47 -13.81 11.64
CA ASN A 76 -6.17 -12.60 10.89
C ASN A 76 -5.19 -11.63 11.59
N GLU A 77 -5.26 -11.51 12.92
CA GLU A 77 -4.27 -10.73 13.70
C GLU A 77 -2.82 -11.23 13.52
N GLU A 78 -2.64 -12.55 13.36
CA GLU A 78 -1.34 -13.19 13.17
C GLU A 78 -0.88 -13.09 11.70
N GLN A 79 -1.83 -13.14 10.76
CA GLN A 79 -1.57 -12.89 9.34
C GLN A 79 -1.03 -11.47 9.12
N LEU A 80 -1.65 -10.47 9.77
CA LEU A 80 -1.21 -9.06 9.72
C LEU A 80 0.20 -8.89 10.31
N LYS A 81 0.49 -9.49 11.47
CA LYS A 81 1.85 -9.51 12.06
C LYS A 81 2.90 -10.12 11.14
N LEU A 82 2.54 -11.13 10.35
CA LEU A 82 3.43 -11.71 9.34
C LEU A 82 3.63 -10.80 8.12
N ILE A 83 2.64 -10.00 7.73
CA ILE A 83 2.79 -8.97 6.69
C ILE A 83 3.84 -7.96 7.15
N ASP A 84 3.67 -7.35 8.33
CA ASP A 84 4.60 -6.37 8.89
C ASP A 84 6.02 -6.93 8.97
N ALA A 85 6.18 -8.12 9.58
CA ALA A 85 7.48 -8.77 9.73
C ALA A 85 8.12 -9.12 8.37
N SER A 86 7.33 -9.46 7.35
CA SER A 86 7.85 -9.70 5.99
C SER A 86 8.30 -8.40 5.31
N THR A 87 7.59 -7.29 5.52
CA THR A 87 8.01 -5.96 5.02
C THR A 87 9.34 -5.55 5.65
N THR A 88 9.48 -5.64 6.98
CA THR A 88 10.76 -5.32 7.64
C THR A 88 11.88 -6.30 7.27
N MET A 89 11.56 -7.58 7.00
CA MET A 89 12.51 -8.56 6.49
C MET A 89 13.12 -8.11 5.16
N TYR A 90 12.27 -7.70 4.22
CA TYR A 90 12.74 -7.24 2.92
C TYR A 90 13.52 -5.94 2.99
N GLN A 91 13.09 -4.97 3.80
CA GLN A 91 13.84 -3.73 4.05
C GLN A 91 15.25 -4.01 4.59
N ARG A 92 15.40 -4.94 5.53
CA ARG A 92 16.73 -5.38 6.02
C ARG A 92 17.54 -6.11 4.95
N PHE A 93 16.90 -6.90 4.11
CA PHE A 93 17.59 -7.62 3.03
C PHE A 93 18.13 -6.66 1.96
N ILE A 94 17.28 -5.81 1.39
CA ILE A 94 17.64 -4.94 0.25
C ILE A 94 18.55 -3.76 0.62
N LYS A 95 18.82 -3.55 1.92
CA LYS A 95 19.70 -2.49 2.41
C LYS A 95 21.06 -2.51 1.69
N GLN A 96 21.45 -1.35 1.17
CA GLN A 96 22.71 -1.11 0.46
C GLN A 96 23.83 -0.67 1.41
N ASP A 97 25.08 -0.92 1.00
CA ASP A 97 26.28 -0.37 1.63
C ASP A 97 26.61 1.01 1.04
N TYR A 98 25.85 2.03 1.47
CA TYR A 98 25.98 3.38 0.95
C TYR A 98 27.22 4.13 1.47
N THR A 99 27.96 4.70 0.53
CA THR A 99 29.05 5.68 0.70
C THR A 99 29.00 6.64 -0.49
N GLU A 100 29.62 7.82 -0.41
CA GLU A 100 29.71 8.74 -1.57
C GLU A 100 30.28 8.05 -2.83
N LYS A 101 31.25 7.15 -2.66
CA LYS A 101 31.85 6.39 -3.76
C LYS A 101 30.88 5.35 -4.36
N THR A 102 30.19 4.57 -3.53
CA THR A 102 29.23 3.56 -4.01
C THR A 102 27.98 4.22 -4.59
N GLY A 103 27.53 5.34 -4.03
CA GLY A 103 26.47 6.17 -4.59
C GLY A 103 26.78 6.65 -6.02
N ARG A 104 27.94 7.28 -6.25
CA ARG A 104 28.38 7.69 -7.59
C ARG A 104 28.50 6.52 -8.58
N ALA A 105 28.99 5.37 -8.13
CA ALA A 105 29.08 4.19 -8.99
C ALA A 105 27.68 3.65 -9.37
N PHE A 106 26.74 3.67 -8.42
CA PHE A 106 25.36 3.24 -8.62
C PHE A 106 24.60 4.19 -9.56
N GLU A 107 24.72 5.51 -9.37
CA GLU A 107 24.18 6.53 -10.26
C GLU A 107 24.72 6.38 -11.70
N ALA A 108 26.04 6.22 -11.85
CA ALA A 108 26.69 6.01 -13.15
C ALA A 108 26.20 4.73 -13.86
N PHE A 109 25.91 3.66 -13.11
CA PHE A 109 25.29 2.46 -13.68
C PHE A 109 23.81 2.67 -14.00
N GLY A 110 23.09 3.46 -13.18
CA GLY A 110 21.71 3.88 -13.43
C GLY A 110 21.54 4.59 -14.77
N TYR A 111 22.39 5.58 -15.09
CA TYR A 111 22.37 6.21 -16.42
C TYR A 111 22.60 5.20 -17.55
N ALA A 112 23.49 4.22 -17.37
CA ALA A 112 23.72 3.18 -18.37
C ALA A 112 22.50 2.26 -18.56
N ILE A 113 21.67 2.02 -17.52
CA ILE A 113 20.37 1.36 -17.67
C ILE A 113 19.42 2.26 -18.50
N LEU A 114 19.41 3.57 -18.25
CA LEU A 114 18.53 4.50 -18.96
C LEU A 114 18.89 4.68 -20.45
N GLU A 115 20.16 4.66 -20.81
CA GLU A 115 20.63 4.66 -22.21
C GLU A 115 20.19 3.40 -22.95
N HIS A 116 20.05 2.27 -22.23
CA HIS A 116 19.69 0.97 -22.77
C HIS A 116 18.23 0.56 -22.45
N LYS A 117 17.31 1.51 -22.22
CA LYS A 117 15.89 1.33 -21.78
C LYS A 117 15.06 0.19 -22.38
N GLN A 118 15.40 -0.32 -23.56
CA GLN A 118 14.70 -1.44 -24.22
C GLN A 118 15.37 -2.81 -23.99
N GLN A 119 16.47 -2.86 -23.22
CA GLN A 119 17.25 -4.06 -22.96
C GLN A 119 16.98 -4.62 -21.56
N ASP A 120 16.91 -5.94 -21.48
CA ASP A 120 16.94 -6.69 -20.22
C ASP A 120 18.18 -6.32 -19.38
N LEU A 121 18.01 -6.14 -18.06
CA LEU A 121 19.07 -5.72 -17.15
C LEU A 121 20.33 -6.60 -17.22
N LYS A 122 20.19 -7.92 -17.46
CA LYS A 122 21.32 -8.84 -17.59
C LYS A 122 22.15 -8.53 -18.84
N LYS A 123 21.55 -8.00 -19.91
CA LYS A 123 22.27 -7.52 -21.09
C LYS A 123 23.04 -6.23 -20.77
N VAL A 124 22.46 -5.32 -20.00
CA VAL A 124 23.14 -4.09 -19.52
C VAL A 124 24.33 -4.45 -18.63
N ILE A 125 24.18 -5.39 -17.69
CA ILE A 125 25.30 -5.92 -16.87
C ILE A 125 26.40 -6.52 -17.76
N GLN A 126 26.03 -7.25 -18.82
CA GLN A 126 26.99 -7.89 -19.75
C GLN A 126 27.71 -6.90 -20.68
N SER A 127 27.07 -5.82 -21.11
CA SER A 127 27.70 -4.78 -21.94
C SER A 127 28.54 -3.81 -21.09
N GLN A 128 28.04 -3.44 -19.90
CA GLN A 128 28.62 -2.42 -19.02
C GLN A 128 29.48 -3.01 -17.89
N LYS A 129 30.19 -4.12 -18.14
CA LYS A 129 31.00 -4.84 -17.13
C LYS A 129 31.95 -3.95 -16.32
N LYS A 130 32.54 -2.92 -16.95
CA LYS A 130 33.44 -1.97 -16.29
C LYS A 130 32.72 -1.06 -15.29
N LEU A 131 31.48 -0.65 -15.57
CA LEU A 131 30.65 0.11 -14.63
C LEU A 131 30.12 -0.81 -13.54
N PHE A 132 29.59 -1.98 -13.91
CA PHE A 132 29.10 -2.98 -12.97
C PHE A 132 30.16 -3.39 -11.92
N ALA A 133 31.42 -3.58 -12.33
CA ALA A 133 32.52 -3.92 -11.41
C ALA A 133 32.92 -2.79 -10.43
N GLN A 134 32.41 -1.56 -10.59
CA GLN A 134 32.64 -0.45 -9.66
C GLN A 134 31.58 -0.35 -8.56
N LEU A 135 30.43 -1.02 -8.75
CA LEU A 135 29.36 -1.10 -7.77
C LEU A 135 29.80 -1.85 -6.51
N SER A 136 29.11 -1.61 -5.37
CA SER A 136 29.39 -2.40 -4.17
C SER A 136 29.09 -3.89 -4.40
N PRO A 137 29.73 -4.82 -3.67
CA PRO A 137 29.38 -6.23 -3.75
C PRO A 137 27.89 -6.50 -3.47
N ARG A 138 27.25 -5.68 -2.62
CA ARG A 138 25.81 -5.77 -2.33
C ARG A 138 24.95 -5.36 -3.53
N ASP A 139 25.31 -4.26 -4.21
CA ASP A 139 24.60 -3.82 -5.42
C ASP A 139 24.78 -4.83 -6.57
N GLN A 140 26.01 -5.33 -6.77
CA GLN A 140 26.27 -6.38 -7.76
C GLN A 140 25.42 -7.62 -7.48
N TYR A 141 25.30 -8.01 -6.21
CA TYR A 141 24.45 -9.12 -5.79
C TYR A 141 22.96 -8.86 -6.07
N LEU A 142 22.43 -7.71 -5.66
CA LEU A 142 21.01 -7.37 -5.84
C LEU A 142 20.63 -7.28 -7.33
N LEU A 143 21.44 -6.63 -8.17
CA LEU A 143 21.19 -6.52 -9.62
C LEU A 143 21.24 -7.87 -10.35
N GLN A 144 22.07 -8.81 -9.89
CA GLN A 144 22.10 -10.18 -10.44
C GLN A 144 20.84 -10.99 -10.06
N HIS A 145 20.17 -10.60 -8.98
CA HIS A 145 18.96 -11.25 -8.45
C HIS A 145 17.69 -10.42 -8.65
N GLU A 146 17.73 -9.38 -9.49
CA GLU A 146 16.53 -8.66 -9.93
C GLU A 146 15.51 -9.63 -10.56
N GLY A 147 14.23 -9.43 -10.23
CA GLY A 147 13.13 -10.32 -10.57
C GLY A 147 13.08 -11.63 -9.76
N GLN A 148 14.12 -11.97 -8.98
CA GLN A 148 14.13 -13.16 -8.12
C GLN A 148 13.63 -12.80 -6.72
N ALA A 149 12.91 -13.72 -6.08
CA ALA A 149 12.31 -13.54 -4.75
C ALA A 149 11.62 -12.17 -4.58
N TYR A 150 10.96 -11.65 -5.61
CA TYR A 150 10.28 -10.34 -5.60
C TYR A 150 11.21 -9.13 -5.34
N ILE A 151 12.51 -9.22 -5.65
CA ILE A 151 13.42 -8.06 -5.65
C ILE A 151 13.24 -7.29 -6.95
N GLU A 152 13.18 -5.96 -6.88
CA GLU A 152 13.01 -5.07 -8.01
C GLU A 152 13.95 -3.87 -7.89
N LEU A 153 14.44 -3.39 -9.03
CA LEU A 153 15.10 -2.09 -9.15
C LEU A 153 14.12 -1.08 -9.76
N LEU A 154 13.53 -0.23 -8.92
CA LEU A 154 12.59 0.80 -9.34
C LEU A 154 13.35 2.04 -9.83
N TYR A 155 13.01 2.54 -11.02
CA TYR A 155 13.42 3.86 -11.48
C TYR A 155 12.58 4.95 -10.78
N GLN A 156 13.25 5.89 -10.09
CA GLN A 156 12.57 6.96 -9.35
C GLN A 156 12.46 8.26 -10.16
N GLY A 157 13.25 8.42 -11.24
CA GLY A 157 13.38 9.69 -11.96
C GLY A 157 14.84 10.14 -11.99
N GLU A 158 15.18 11.10 -12.84
CA GLU A 158 16.48 11.82 -12.82
C GLU A 158 17.77 10.96 -12.78
N GLY A 159 17.77 9.74 -13.33
CA GLY A 159 18.92 8.83 -13.21
C GLY A 159 18.95 8.01 -11.90
N MET A 160 18.10 8.34 -10.94
CA MET A 160 17.99 7.69 -9.64
C MET A 160 17.16 6.39 -9.71
N PHE A 161 17.64 5.39 -8.99
CA PHE A 161 16.99 4.10 -8.80
C PHE A 161 16.99 3.73 -7.31
N THR A 162 16.08 2.87 -6.91
CA THR A 162 16.07 2.27 -5.57
C THR A 162 15.71 0.79 -5.64
N TYR A 163 16.22 -0.01 -4.71
CA TYR A 163 15.74 -1.38 -4.56
C TYR A 163 14.48 -1.39 -3.72
N ARG A 164 13.49 -2.17 -4.15
CA ARG A 164 12.29 -2.46 -3.35
C ARG A 164 11.93 -3.94 -3.43
N ARG A 165 10.96 -4.34 -2.61
CA ARG A 165 10.17 -5.54 -2.89
C ARG A 165 9.09 -5.19 -3.91
N GLN A 166 8.85 -6.05 -4.89
CA GLN A 166 7.70 -5.93 -5.79
C GLN A 166 6.40 -5.90 -4.98
N PRO A 167 5.53 -4.89 -5.17
CA PRO A 167 4.27 -4.77 -4.41
C PRO A 167 3.36 -6.01 -4.51
N ILE A 168 3.39 -6.72 -5.65
CA ILE A 168 2.58 -7.94 -5.89
C ILE A 168 2.83 -9.07 -4.89
N TYR A 169 3.99 -9.10 -4.21
CA TYR A 169 4.32 -10.11 -3.21
C TYR A 169 3.24 -10.32 -2.14
N LEU A 170 2.68 -9.24 -1.58
CA LEU A 170 1.67 -9.37 -0.52
C LEU A 170 0.35 -9.95 -1.08
N VAL A 171 0.07 -9.70 -2.37
CA VAL A 171 -1.05 -10.34 -3.06
C VAL A 171 -0.80 -11.84 -3.24
N ASP A 172 0.38 -12.21 -3.73
CA ASP A 172 0.74 -13.60 -4.02
C ASP A 172 0.83 -14.49 -2.77
N VAL A 173 1.43 -13.96 -1.69
CA VAL A 173 1.74 -14.73 -0.47
C VAL A 173 0.61 -14.69 0.56
N PHE A 174 -0.09 -13.56 0.71
CA PHE A 174 -1.05 -13.38 1.82
C PHE A 174 -2.52 -13.32 1.36
N SER A 175 -2.84 -12.63 0.26
CA SER A 175 -4.22 -12.19 -0.01
C SER A 175 -5.29 -13.30 -0.10
N LYS A 176 -4.90 -14.54 -0.40
CA LYS A 176 -5.82 -15.70 -0.47
C LYS A 176 -6.40 -16.09 0.90
N ALA A 177 -5.71 -15.73 1.98
CA ALA A 177 -6.05 -16.08 3.35
C ALA A 177 -6.69 -14.93 4.15
N LEU A 178 -6.68 -13.71 3.59
CA LEU A 178 -7.16 -12.50 4.26
C LEU A 178 -8.67 -12.29 4.05
N PRO A 179 -9.33 -11.56 4.97
CA PRO A 179 -10.64 -10.95 4.75
C PRO A 179 -10.73 -10.13 3.45
N VAL A 180 -11.94 -10.01 2.91
CA VAL A 180 -12.19 -9.41 1.58
C VAL A 180 -11.70 -7.96 1.49
N ASP A 181 -11.89 -7.17 2.54
CA ASP A 181 -11.43 -5.77 2.61
C ASP A 181 -9.90 -5.67 2.53
N GLN A 182 -9.19 -6.50 3.30
CA GLN A 182 -7.72 -6.51 3.31
C GLN A 182 -7.16 -7.01 1.99
N LYS A 183 -7.78 -8.04 1.39
CA LYS A 183 -7.45 -8.50 0.04
C LYS A 183 -7.64 -7.40 -1.01
N GLU A 184 -8.77 -6.69 -0.97
CA GLU A 184 -9.09 -5.59 -1.90
C GLU A 184 -8.11 -4.42 -1.74
N PHE A 185 -7.73 -4.08 -0.50
CA PHE A 185 -6.69 -3.09 -0.19
C PHE A 185 -5.32 -3.47 -0.78
N LEU A 186 -4.78 -4.66 -0.44
CA LEU A 186 -3.47 -5.09 -0.93
C LEU A 186 -3.43 -5.21 -2.46
N THR A 187 -4.53 -5.67 -3.06
CA THR A 187 -4.64 -5.80 -4.53
C THR A 187 -4.63 -4.43 -5.20
N ARG A 188 -5.30 -3.43 -4.59
CA ARG A 188 -5.26 -2.05 -5.07
C ARG A 188 -3.86 -1.47 -5.00
N MET A 189 -3.23 -1.50 -3.83
CA MET A 189 -1.90 -0.95 -3.61
C MET A 189 -0.84 -1.62 -4.50
N ALA A 190 -0.94 -2.95 -4.68
CA ALA A 190 -0.04 -3.68 -5.58
C ALA A 190 -0.18 -3.31 -7.06
N LYS A 191 -1.37 -2.90 -7.51
CA LYS A 191 -1.62 -2.38 -8.87
C LYS A 191 -1.10 -0.94 -8.98
N ASP A 192 -1.47 -0.10 -8.01
CA ASP A 192 -1.18 1.34 -8.02
C ASP A 192 0.33 1.61 -7.91
N ASN A 193 1.06 0.82 -7.13
CA ASN A 193 2.50 1.04 -6.91
C ASN A 193 3.39 0.25 -7.87
N GLN A 194 2.86 -0.26 -9.01
CA GLN A 194 3.70 -0.88 -10.05
C GLN A 194 4.78 0.09 -10.57
N ASN A 195 4.49 1.39 -10.63
CA ASN A 195 5.46 2.44 -10.93
C ASN A 195 5.37 3.53 -9.84
N ILE A 196 6.28 4.50 -9.88
CA ILE A 196 6.22 5.69 -9.02
C ILE A 196 4.92 6.49 -9.22
N PHE A 197 4.43 7.11 -8.15
CA PHE A 197 3.25 7.96 -8.14
C PHE A 197 3.57 9.43 -8.49
N TYR A 198 4.63 9.97 -7.91
CA TYR A 198 5.24 11.26 -8.23
C TYR A 198 6.78 11.19 -8.13
N ASN A 199 7.47 12.15 -8.74
CA ASN A 199 8.89 12.43 -8.53
C ASN A 199 9.15 13.93 -8.74
N ASP A 200 10.11 14.52 -8.02
CA ASP A 200 10.48 15.95 -8.09
C ASP A 200 9.27 16.89 -8.23
N GLY A 201 8.32 16.81 -7.28
CA GLY A 201 7.12 17.64 -7.30
C GLY A 201 6.21 17.48 -8.53
N ALA A 202 6.37 16.43 -9.33
CA ALA A 202 5.58 16.16 -10.54
C ALA A 202 4.85 14.82 -10.44
N LEU A 203 3.57 14.78 -10.84
CA LEU A 203 2.82 13.55 -11.01
C LEU A 203 3.48 12.68 -12.09
N ALA A 204 3.83 11.43 -11.73
CA ALA A 204 4.35 10.44 -12.67
C ALA A 204 3.20 9.63 -13.33
N ILE A 205 1.97 9.77 -12.83
CA ILE A 205 0.75 9.18 -13.37
C ILE A 205 -0.13 10.22 -14.07
N SER A 206 -1.11 9.76 -14.85
CA SER A 206 -2.09 10.66 -15.47
C SER A 206 -3.12 11.21 -14.48
N TRP A 207 -3.64 12.42 -14.73
CA TRP A 207 -4.77 13.01 -13.99
C TRP A 207 -5.99 12.07 -13.90
N LYS A 208 -6.27 11.33 -14.98
CA LYS A 208 -7.34 10.32 -15.04
C LYS A 208 -7.11 9.18 -14.05
N GLU A 209 -5.86 8.73 -13.92
CA GLU A 209 -5.49 7.69 -12.97
C GLU A 209 -5.55 8.19 -11.53
N LEU A 210 -5.07 9.41 -11.25
CA LEU A 210 -5.22 10.07 -9.94
C LEU A 210 -6.70 10.12 -9.51
N THR A 211 -7.59 10.44 -10.46
CA THR A 211 -9.04 10.49 -10.25
C THR A 211 -9.64 9.10 -10.02
N GLU A 212 -9.18 8.07 -10.75
CA GLU A 212 -9.58 6.67 -10.55
C GLU A 212 -9.16 6.14 -9.18
N ARG A 213 -7.93 6.47 -8.74
CA ARG A 213 -7.39 6.15 -7.42
C ARG A 213 -8.22 6.82 -6.31
N ALA A 214 -8.52 8.11 -6.41
CA ALA A 214 -9.33 8.83 -5.41
C ALA A 214 -10.75 8.24 -5.28
N LEU A 215 -11.43 7.99 -6.40
CA LEU A 215 -12.78 7.39 -6.41
C LEU A 215 -12.80 5.95 -5.90
N PHE A 216 -11.70 5.20 -6.05
CA PHE A 216 -11.57 3.89 -5.43
C PHE A 216 -11.47 3.98 -3.91
N TRP A 217 -10.57 4.83 -3.40
CA TRP A 217 -10.37 4.94 -1.94
C TRP A 217 -11.60 5.50 -1.22
N GLU A 218 -12.33 6.44 -1.84
CA GLU A 218 -13.66 6.85 -1.40
C GLU A 218 -14.60 5.65 -1.20
N LYS A 219 -14.75 4.81 -2.24
CA LYS A 219 -15.64 3.64 -2.21
C LYS A 219 -15.15 2.60 -1.20
N PHE A 220 -13.85 2.39 -1.07
CA PHE A 220 -13.25 1.50 -0.07
C PHE A 220 -13.61 1.93 1.35
N ILE A 221 -13.46 3.23 1.68
CA ILE A 221 -13.79 3.80 2.99
C ILE A 221 -15.28 3.62 3.32
N GLN A 222 -16.16 3.86 2.34
CA GLN A 222 -17.61 3.68 2.50
C GLN A 222 -18.01 2.20 2.69
N LYS A 223 -17.38 1.30 1.94
CA LYS A 223 -17.65 -0.15 1.92
C LYS A 223 -17.10 -0.88 3.15
N TYR A 224 -15.94 -0.44 3.64
CA TYR A 224 -15.20 -1.10 4.72
C TYR A 224 -14.77 -0.14 5.85
N PRO A 225 -15.70 0.57 6.52
CA PRO A 225 -15.38 1.57 7.55
C PRO A 225 -14.72 0.98 8.82
N LYS A 226 -14.59 -0.35 8.91
CA LYS A 226 -13.92 -1.10 9.99
C LYS A 226 -12.71 -1.91 9.51
N SER A 227 -12.21 -1.64 8.29
CA SER A 227 -11.01 -2.33 7.79
C SER A 227 -9.80 -2.04 8.67
N HIS A 228 -8.86 -2.98 8.74
CA HIS A 228 -7.55 -2.75 9.36
C HIS A 228 -6.82 -1.57 8.71
N PHE A 229 -6.91 -1.45 7.38
CA PHE A 229 -6.24 -0.41 6.59
C PHE A 229 -7.08 0.88 6.43
N ILE A 230 -8.09 1.11 7.27
CA ILE A 230 -9.02 2.25 7.11
C ILE A 230 -8.35 3.62 7.22
N ASN A 231 -7.25 3.72 7.98
CA ASN A 231 -6.51 4.99 8.12
C ASN A 231 -5.61 5.24 6.91
N ASP A 232 -4.91 4.21 6.43
CA ASP A 232 -4.12 4.28 5.19
C ASP A 232 -5.00 4.63 3.98
N ALA A 233 -6.19 4.04 3.86
CA ALA A 233 -7.17 4.38 2.82
C ALA A 233 -7.64 5.85 2.91
N LYS A 234 -7.78 6.42 4.12
CA LYS A 234 -8.12 7.84 4.32
C LYS A 234 -6.96 8.76 3.98
N LEU A 235 -5.72 8.39 4.30
CA LEU A 235 -4.51 9.14 3.93
C LEU A 235 -4.44 9.26 2.40
N LEU A 236 -4.51 8.12 1.70
CA LEU A 236 -4.51 8.04 0.24
C LEU A 236 -5.67 8.82 -0.40
N PHE A 237 -6.89 8.69 0.14
CA PHE A 237 -8.02 9.49 -0.34
C PHE A 237 -7.79 11.00 -0.14
N ASN A 238 -7.20 11.41 0.99
CA ASN A 238 -6.93 12.82 1.28
C ASN A 238 -5.86 13.41 0.37
N GLU A 239 -4.76 12.70 0.18
CA GLU A 239 -3.68 13.09 -0.73
C GLU A 239 -4.21 13.20 -2.17
N TYR A 240 -4.89 12.17 -2.67
CA TYR A 240 -5.36 12.14 -4.05
C TYR A 240 -6.45 13.18 -4.32
N ARG A 241 -7.41 13.38 -3.39
CA ARG A 241 -8.41 14.46 -3.55
C ARG A 241 -7.77 15.84 -3.51
N TYR A 242 -6.68 16.03 -2.76
CA TYR A 242 -5.95 17.30 -2.72
C TYR A 242 -5.24 17.53 -4.07
N PHE A 243 -4.42 16.60 -4.54
CA PHE A 243 -3.70 16.76 -5.81
C PHE A 243 -4.65 16.94 -7.01
N ILE A 244 -5.88 16.41 -7.00
CA ILE A 244 -6.88 16.66 -8.05
C ILE A 244 -7.23 18.15 -8.22
N PHE A 245 -7.22 18.95 -7.16
CA PHE A 245 -7.59 20.38 -7.22
C PHE A 245 -6.41 21.34 -7.08
N PHE A 246 -5.29 20.90 -6.49
CA PHE A 246 -4.11 21.74 -6.26
C PHE A 246 -2.89 21.33 -7.10
N GLY A 247 -2.85 20.09 -7.61
CA GLY A 247 -1.69 19.53 -8.30
C GLY A 247 -0.49 19.35 -7.36
N LEU A 248 0.69 19.40 -7.96
CA LEU A 248 2.01 19.43 -7.32
C LEU A 248 2.85 20.54 -7.96
N ASP A 249 3.94 20.98 -7.33
CA ASP A 249 4.72 22.15 -7.75
C ASP A 249 5.17 22.13 -9.23
N ASN A 250 5.60 20.97 -9.74
CA ASN A 250 6.02 20.77 -11.14
C ASN A 250 4.91 20.15 -12.03
N THR A 251 3.72 19.86 -11.49
CA THR A 251 2.50 19.52 -12.24
C THR A 251 1.27 20.20 -11.60
N PRO A 252 1.19 21.54 -11.63
CA PRO A 252 0.08 22.27 -11.02
C PRO A 252 -1.19 22.15 -11.86
N VAL A 253 -2.36 22.25 -11.24
CA VAL A 253 -3.64 22.37 -11.99
C VAL A 253 -3.73 23.73 -12.69
N SER A 254 -3.10 24.76 -12.13
CA SER A 254 -2.92 26.11 -12.68
C SER A 254 -1.83 26.86 -11.90
N ASP A 255 -1.15 27.83 -12.54
CA ASP A 255 -0.19 28.71 -11.85
C ASP A 255 -0.91 29.84 -11.06
N GLU A 256 -2.12 30.20 -11.48
CA GLU A 256 -2.84 31.39 -11.00
C GLU A 256 -4.24 31.09 -10.44
N TYR A 257 -4.85 29.97 -10.85
CA TYR A 257 -6.22 29.58 -10.49
C TYR A 257 -7.26 30.67 -10.75
N ALA A 258 -7.10 31.51 -11.79
CA ALA A 258 -7.93 32.69 -12.02
C ALA A 258 -8.71 32.62 -13.35
N PRO A 259 -9.75 33.47 -13.53
CA PRO A 259 -10.50 33.48 -14.78
C PRO A 259 -9.60 33.86 -15.97
N ASN A 260 -9.69 33.09 -17.05
CA ASN A 260 -8.94 33.26 -18.30
C ASN A 260 -7.41 33.04 -18.21
N THR A 261 -6.89 32.45 -17.13
CA THR A 261 -5.49 32.02 -17.04
C THR A 261 -5.30 30.59 -17.58
N TRP A 262 -4.05 30.12 -17.62
CA TRP A 262 -3.75 28.74 -17.99
C TRP A 262 -4.26 27.75 -16.92
N PHE A 263 -4.71 26.58 -17.39
CA PHE A 263 -5.04 25.39 -16.61
C PHE A 263 -4.57 24.17 -17.38
N ASP A 264 -4.13 23.13 -16.67
CA ASP A 264 -3.94 21.82 -17.27
C ASP A 264 -5.30 21.31 -17.81
N LYS A 265 -5.32 20.92 -19.09
CA LYS A 265 -6.55 20.53 -19.80
C LYS A 265 -7.10 19.20 -19.30
N ASP A 266 -6.23 18.26 -18.96
CA ASP A 266 -6.58 16.92 -18.53
C ASP A 266 -7.01 16.95 -17.06
N ALA A 267 -6.34 17.73 -16.21
CA ALA A 267 -6.78 18.03 -14.85
C ALA A 267 -8.19 18.65 -14.84
N LEU A 268 -8.39 19.71 -15.63
CA LEU A 268 -9.69 20.39 -15.72
C LEU A 268 -10.77 19.49 -16.33
N GLN A 269 -10.40 18.57 -17.23
CA GLN A 269 -11.33 17.53 -17.73
C GLN A 269 -11.76 16.60 -16.60
N GLN A 270 -10.85 16.12 -15.76
CA GLN A 270 -11.21 15.24 -14.63
C GLN A 270 -12.06 15.97 -13.58
N ILE A 271 -11.74 17.22 -13.26
CA ILE A 271 -12.56 18.05 -12.36
C ILE A 271 -13.98 18.22 -12.93
N ARG A 272 -14.12 18.50 -14.24
CA ARG A 272 -15.44 18.56 -14.90
C ARG A 272 -16.18 17.22 -14.85
N PHE A 273 -15.49 16.11 -15.07
CA PHE A 273 -16.05 14.77 -14.90
C PHE A 273 -16.58 14.58 -13.47
N LEU A 274 -15.75 14.79 -12.45
CA LEU A 274 -16.12 14.67 -11.03
C LEU A 274 -17.35 15.52 -10.67
N SER A 275 -17.46 16.74 -11.21
CA SER A 275 -18.59 17.65 -10.94
C SER A 275 -19.98 17.08 -11.31
N THR A 276 -20.02 16.02 -12.13
CA THR A 276 -21.23 15.29 -12.55
C THR A 276 -21.47 13.98 -11.80
N GLN A 277 -20.51 13.52 -10.99
CA GLN A 277 -20.57 12.22 -10.29
C GLN A 277 -21.34 12.33 -8.98
N ASN A 278 -22.67 12.52 -9.05
CA ASN A 278 -23.53 12.84 -7.90
C ASN A 278 -23.47 11.86 -6.70
N GLU A 279 -23.00 10.63 -6.89
CA GLU A 279 -22.78 9.64 -5.82
C GLU A 279 -21.44 9.80 -5.08
N SER A 280 -20.50 10.57 -5.64
CA SER A 280 -19.20 10.87 -5.05
C SER A 280 -19.23 12.14 -4.21
N SER A 281 -18.58 12.10 -3.04
CA SER A 281 -18.33 13.28 -2.21
C SER A 281 -17.45 14.32 -2.91
N LEU A 282 -16.69 13.94 -3.94
CA LEU A 282 -15.85 14.83 -4.75
C LEU A 282 -16.65 15.71 -5.73
N ALA A 283 -17.90 15.38 -6.03
CA ALA A 283 -18.71 16.18 -6.96
C ALA A 283 -18.96 17.60 -6.45
N LYS A 284 -19.21 17.77 -5.14
CA LYS A 284 -19.43 19.10 -4.57
C LYS A 284 -18.16 19.96 -4.55
N PRO A 285 -16.99 19.47 -4.06
CA PRO A 285 -15.69 20.11 -4.26
C PRO A 285 -15.43 20.51 -5.72
N ALA A 286 -15.66 19.63 -6.68
CA ALA A 286 -15.44 19.93 -8.10
C ALA A 286 -16.35 21.05 -8.63
N GLN A 287 -17.64 21.07 -8.24
CA GLN A 287 -18.56 22.17 -8.57
C GLN A 287 -18.12 23.50 -7.93
N LEU A 288 -17.62 23.46 -6.68
CA LEU A 288 -17.10 24.63 -5.98
C LEU A 288 -15.81 25.15 -6.63
N PHE A 289 -14.88 24.27 -6.99
CA PHE A 289 -13.67 24.61 -7.73
C PHE A 289 -13.98 25.28 -9.07
N LEU A 290 -14.87 24.69 -9.88
CA LEU A 290 -15.25 25.24 -11.18
C LEU A 290 -15.90 26.63 -11.05
N LYS A 291 -16.68 26.86 -9.98
CA LYS A 291 -17.20 28.20 -9.66
C LYS A 291 -16.07 29.15 -9.22
N PHE A 292 -15.16 28.69 -8.38
CA PHE A 292 -14.05 29.47 -7.83
C PHE A 292 -13.12 30.01 -8.94
N ILE A 293 -12.72 29.16 -9.89
CA ILE A 293 -11.85 29.57 -11.01
C ILE A 293 -12.57 30.47 -12.03
N ALA A 294 -13.91 30.47 -12.04
CA ALA A 294 -14.73 31.36 -12.87
C ALA A 294 -15.09 32.68 -12.16
N THR A 295 -14.82 32.81 -10.86
CA THR A 295 -15.15 34.01 -10.06
C THR A 295 -13.98 35.02 -10.14
N PRO A 296 -14.23 36.30 -10.47
CA PRO A 296 -13.19 37.34 -10.47
C PRO A 296 -12.44 37.45 -9.13
N ILE A 297 -11.12 37.67 -9.19
CA ILE A 297 -10.25 37.71 -7.99
C ILE A 297 -10.78 38.70 -6.93
N ASP A 298 -11.20 39.90 -7.34
CA ASP A 298 -11.77 40.92 -6.46
C ASP A 298 -13.08 40.52 -5.78
N GLU A 299 -13.81 39.55 -6.33
CA GLU A 299 -15.00 38.96 -5.69
C GLU A 299 -14.62 37.82 -4.74
N ARG A 300 -13.56 37.05 -5.04
CA ARG A 300 -13.04 36.00 -4.14
C ARG A 300 -12.43 36.62 -2.88
N ASN A 301 -11.64 37.67 -3.04
CA ASN A 301 -11.00 38.40 -1.95
C ASN A 301 -12.01 39.05 -0.97
N LYS A 302 -13.28 39.19 -1.34
CA LYS A 302 -14.38 39.63 -0.46
C LYS A 302 -15.08 38.48 0.28
N GLN A 303 -14.92 37.24 -0.19
CA GLN A 303 -15.57 36.04 0.36
C GLN A 303 -14.71 35.34 1.42
N PHE A 304 -13.38 35.37 1.27
CA PHE A 304 -12.43 34.71 2.15
C PHE A 304 -11.70 35.70 3.06
N LYS A 305 -11.35 35.27 4.26
CA LYS A 305 -10.46 36.00 5.17
C LYS A 305 -9.14 35.24 5.23
N ILE A 306 -8.09 35.84 4.72
CA ILE A 306 -6.74 35.29 4.69
C ILE A 306 -5.76 36.35 5.20
N ASP A 307 -4.71 35.92 5.88
CA ASP A 307 -3.62 36.83 6.27
C ASP A 307 -2.74 37.12 5.04
N LEU A 308 -2.40 38.39 4.81
CA LEU A 308 -1.57 38.80 3.66
C LEU A 308 -0.09 38.45 3.83
N ASN A 309 0.32 38.14 5.07
CA ASN A 309 1.68 37.75 5.41
C ASN A 309 1.71 36.29 5.89
N ASP A 310 2.84 35.62 5.71
CA ASP A 310 3.09 34.27 6.18
C ASP A 310 3.50 34.23 7.67
N LYS A 311 3.81 33.02 8.16
CA LYS A 311 4.24 32.78 9.55
C LYS A 311 5.56 33.45 9.95
N ASN A 312 6.37 33.90 8.97
CA ASN A 312 7.63 34.62 9.20
C ASN A 312 7.42 36.15 9.14
N GLY A 313 6.26 36.60 8.65
CA GLY A 313 5.93 38.01 8.44
C GLY A 313 6.14 38.48 7.00
N ASP A 314 6.57 37.61 6.09
CA ASP A 314 6.80 37.92 4.68
C ASP A 314 5.48 37.97 3.91
N LYS A 315 5.38 38.85 2.90
CA LYS A 315 4.16 39.00 2.11
C LYS A 315 3.91 37.74 1.25
N LYS A 316 2.74 37.12 1.40
CA LYS A 316 2.34 35.95 0.59
C LYS A 316 2.25 36.27 -0.89
N SER A 317 2.61 35.29 -1.71
CA SER A 317 2.38 35.30 -3.16
C SER A 317 0.89 35.13 -3.49
N ASN A 318 0.50 35.51 -4.71
CA ASN A 318 -0.86 35.28 -5.21
C ASN A 318 -1.21 33.78 -5.22
N TYR A 319 -0.23 32.91 -5.49
CA TYR A 319 -0.36 31.46 -5.44
C TYR A 319 -0.73 30.98 -4.02
N GLN A 320 0.05 31.38 -3.01
CA GLN A 320 -0.19 31.04 -1.60
C GLN A 320 -1.55 31.53 -1.12
N MET A 321 -1.90 32.80 -1.41
CA MET A 321 -3.20 33.37 -1.05
C MET A 321 -4.36 32.61 -1.71
N THR A 322 -4.21 32.21 -2.97
CA THR A 322 -5.28 31.51 -3.70
C THR A 322 -5.42 30.05 -3.25
N HIS A 323 -4.31 29.41 -2.85
CA HIS A 323 -4.34 28.08 -2.21
C HIS A 323 -5.10 28.12 -0.90
N GLU A 324 -4.79 29.05 0.00
CA GLU A 324 -5.48 29.20 1.29
C GLU A 324 -6.99 29.46 1.12
N GLN A 325 -7.38 30.30 0.15
CA GLN A 325 -8.80 30.50 -0.20
C GLN A 325 -9.47 29.19 -0.66
N LEU A 326 -8.78 28.40 -1.47
CA LEU A 326 -9.30 27.14 -2.00
C LEU A 326 -9.35 26.04 -0.93
N GLU A 327 -8.37 25.97 -0.03
CA GLU A 327 -8.40 25.10 1.16
C GLU A 327 -9.60 25.44 2.07
N GLN A 328 -9.82 26.73 2.37
CA GLN A 328 -11.00 27.19 3.12
C GLN A 328 -12.32 26.83 2.42
N LEU A 329 -12.38 26.90 1.09
CA LEU A 329 -13.56 26.57 0.29
C LEU A 329 -13.87 25.07 0.26
N LEU A 330 -12.86 24.24 -0.01
CA LEU A 330 -13.01 22.79 -0.19
C LEU A 330 -13.00 22.05 1.15
N LYS A 331 -12.44 22.64 2.21
CA LYS A 331 -12.22 22.04 3.54
C LYS A 331 -11.37 20.78 3.45
N PHE A 332 -10.30 20.87 2.68
CA PHE A 332 -9.33 19.79 2.49
C PHE A 332 -8.08 20.11 3.28
N ASP A 333 -7.65 19.17 4.12
CA ASP A 333 -6.39 19.27 4.84
C ASP A 333 -5.25 18.92 3.88
N SER A 334 -4.26 19.81 3.75
CA SER A 334 -3.07 19.52 2.94
C SER A 334 -2.37 18.24 3.43
N PRO A 335 -2.02 17.29 2.54
CA PRO A 335 -1.33 16.06 2.93
C PRO A 335 0.03 16.33 3.57
N TRP A 336 0.60 17.51 3.35
CA TRP A 336 1.87 17.96 3.92
C TRP A 336 1.78 18.38 5.40
N ASN A 337 0.57 18.51 5.97
CA ASN A 337 0.33 18.93 7.35
C ASN A 337 0.13 17.75 8.34
N THR A 338 0.50 16.52 7.96
CA THR A 338 0.38 15.34 8.85
C THR A 338 1.51 15.26 9.88
N GLU A 339 1.17 14.98 11.14
CA GLU A 339 2.16 14.68 12.20
C GLU A 339 2.82 13.30 12.04
N VAL A 340 2.19 12.40 11.28
CA VAL A 340 2.69 11.04 11.02
C VAL A 340 2.76 10.85 9.51
N TYR A 341 3.98 10.72 8.98
CA TYR A 341 4.21 10.36 7.58
C TYR A 341 4.32 8.84 7.44
N ARG A 342 3.54 8.28 6.53
CA ARG A 342 3.59 6.87 6.10
C ARG A 342 3.76 6.86 4.59
N ASP A 343 4.80 6.19 4.11
CA ASP A 343 5.00 6.01 2.67
C ASP A 343 4.03 4.94 2.16
N CYS A 344 3.06 5.38 1.36
CA CYS A 344 2.05 4.52 0.74
C CYS A 344 2.31 4.24 -0.75
N HIS A 345 3.44 4.68 -1.32
CA HIS A 345 3.68 4.68 -2.77
C HIS A 345 4.73 3.67 -3.24
N MET A 346 5.36 2.95 -2.31
CA MET A 346 6.46 2.02 -2.60
C MET A 346 6.10 0.53 -2.55
N ASP A 347 5.07 0.11 -1.79
CA ASP A 347 4.71 -1.29 -1.54
C ASP A 347 3.18 -1.48 -1.54
N ALA A 348 2.67 -2.70 -1.36
CA ALA A 348 1.25 -2.99 -1.23
C ALA A 348 0.64 -2.65 0.15
N VAL A 349 1.44 -2.09 1.06
CA VAL A 349 1.04 -1.53 2.36
C VAL A 349 1.75 -0.19 2.58
N CYS A 350 1.17 0.68 3.42
CA CYS A 350 1.86 1.88 3.85
C CYS A 350 2.88 1.55 4.95
N ILE A 351 4.03 2.22 4.91
CA ILE A 351 5.21 1.96 5.74
C ILE A 351 5.52 3.19 6.59
N ASP A 352 5.70 3.03 7.90
CA ASP A 352 6.17 4.12 8.78
C ASP A 352 7.62 4.49 8.43
N THR A 353 7.90 5.79 8.31
CA THR A 353 9.22 6.32 7.88
C THR A 353 10.04 6.92 9.02
N ASN A 354 9.64 6.67 10.28
CA ASN A 354 10.21 7.28 11.49
C ASN A 354 11.45 6.54 12.03
#